data_AF-A0A5C3KQE0-F1
#
_entry.id   AF-A0A5C3KQE0-F1
#
_cell.length_a   1.000
_cell.length_b   1.000
_cell.length_c   1.000
_cell.angle_alpha   90.00
_cell.angle_beta   90.00
_cell.angle_gamma   90.00
#
_symmetry.space_group_name_H-M   'P 1'
#
loop_
_entity.id
_entity.type
_entity.pdbx_description
1 polymer ?
#
loop_
_entity_poly.entity_id
_entity_poly.type
_entity_poly.pdbx_seq_one_letter_code
_entity_poly.pdbx_strand_id
1 'polypeptide(L)'
;MSKSLKFDETPSLRYLGLQPDYAPSPAKDPIGFLSKHIQVLPPHILAHYSLCTTPKQRTQIPAIRNRRLAWTNTDPSELTFTHARSSWPSLWEGVLRPGVEEAKEERTWAETEFLQGSEKQVGKLGSLLSLYEEERENERVRALRRLQEADLFVPEEDEDTDEEDGDEEVSDVLLGSLQPETDSERQASFERRIRERFIYGLLEGIDYDRVDWDESLDTNVNDRDAEERWFDEDDEE
;
A
#
# COMPACT_ATOMS: atom_id res chain seq x y z
N MET A 1 9.64 -27.88 18.09
CA MET A 1 10.56 -27.98 16.94
C MET A 1 9.75 -27.77 15.67
N SER A 2 9.73 -26.57 15.12
CA SER A 2 9.08 -26.28 13.84
C SER A 2 9.89 -26.96 12.74
N LYS A 3 9.24 -27.84 11.97
CA LYS A 3 9.86 -28.38 10.74
C LYS A 3 10.07 -27.18 9.80
N SER A 4 11.32 -26.85 9.52
CA SER A 4 11.66 -25.94 8.42
C SER A 4 11.06 -26.54 7.15
N LEU A 5 10.04 -25.88 6.59
CA LEU A 5 9.42 -26.28 5.33
C LEU A 5 10.45 -26.03 4.23
N LYS A 6 11.09 -27.11 3.77
CA LYS A 6 12.01 -27.05 2.64
C LYS A 6 11.20 -27.15 1.35
N PHE A 7 11.62 -26.38 0.35
CA PHE A 7 11.06 -26.48 -1.00
C PHE A 7 11.38 -27.85 -1.61
N ASP A 8 10.38 -28.47 -2.23
CA ASP A 8 10.50 -29.74 -2.96
C ASP A 8 10.16 -29.48 -4.44
N GLU A 9 11.11 -29.79 -5.34
CA GLU A 9 10.95 -29.61 -6.78
C GLU A 9 10.22 -30.76 -7.48
N THR A 10 10.09 -31.91 -6.80
CA THR A 10 9.51 -33.14 -7.34
C THR A 10 8.07 -32.97 -7.86
N PRO A 11 7.15 -32.28 -7.15
CA PRO A 11 5.77 -32.13 -7.59
C PRO A 11 5.65 -31.41 -8.93
N SER A 12 6.37 -30.31 -9.11
CA SER A 12 6.36 -29.51 -10.34
C SER A 12 6.92 -30.29 -11.53
N LEU A 13 8.06 -30.96 -11.35
CA LEU A 13 8.69 -31.76 -12.40
C LEU A 13 7.83 -32.96 -12.80
N ARG A 14 7.27 -33.67 -11.80
CA ARG A 14 6.41 -34.83 -12.04
C ARG A 14 5.12 -34.44 -12.77
N TYR A 15 4.51 -33.32 -12.39
CA TYR A 15 3.28 -32.84 -13.04
C TYR A 15 3.52 -32.52 -14.52
N LEU A 16 4.63 -31.86 -14.84
CA LEU A 16 4.99 -31.51 -16.23
C LEU A 16 5.65 -32.67 -17.00
N GLY A 17 5.91 -33.81 -16.36
CA GLY A 17 6.63 -34.93 -16.97
C GLY A 17 8.09 -34.62 -17.32
N LEU A 18 8.70 -33.66 -16.63
CA LEU A 18 10.07 -33.21 -16.86
C LEU A 18 11.08 -34.08 -16.08
N GLN A 19 12.28 -34.20 -16.63
CA GLN A 19 13.39 -34.91 -15.99
C GLN A 19 13.98 -34.09 -14.84
N PRO A 20 14.63 -34.73 -13.84
CA PRO A 20 15.25 -34.04 -12.70
C PRO A 20 16.40 -33.07 -13.06
N ASP A 21 17.00 -33.24 -14.24
CA ASP A 21 18.09 -32.41 -14.76
C ASP A 21 17.61 -31.25 -15.64
N TYR A 22 16.30 -31.01 -15.71
CA TYR A 22 15.71 -29.94 -16.52
C TYR A 22 16.22 -28.54 -16.11
N ALA A 23 16.51 -27.71 -17.13
CA ALA A 23 16.91 -26.32 -16.97
C ALA A 23 15.93 -25.38 -17.69
N PRO A 24 15.42 -24.32 -17.03
CA PRO A 24 15.72 -23.87 -15.66
C PRO A 24 15.21 -24.82 -14.58
N SER A 25 15.95 -24.99 -13.48
CA SER A 25 15.56 -25.89 -12.37
C SER A 25 14.61 -25.19 -11.40
N PRO A 26 13.54 -25.84 -10.92
CA PRO A 26 12.63 -25.26 -9.93
C PRO A 26 13.31 -24.77 -8.64
N ALA A 27 14.34 -25.48 -8.15
CA ALA A 27 15.02 -25.11 -6.92
C ALA A 27 16.13 -24.08 -7.13
N LYS A 28 16.87 -24.14 -8.25
CA LYS A 28 18.03 -23.28 -8.51
C LYS A 28 17.67 -21.98 -9.23
N ASP A 29 16.72 -22.04 -10.16
CA ASP A 29 16.20 -20.91 -10.93
C ASP A 29 14.66 -20.95 -10.94
N PRO A 30 14.02 -20.74 -9.77
CA PRO A 30 12.57 -20.79 -9.65
C PRO A 30 11.88 -19.75 -10.54
N ILE A 31 12.48 -18.57 -10.70
CA ILE A 31 11.89 -17.48 -11.49
C ILE A 31 11.94 -17.80 -12.98
N GLY A 32 13.07 -18.28 -13.49
CA GLY A 32 13.16 -18.74 -14.88
C GLY A 32 12.21 -19.91 -15.17
N PHE A 33 12.07 -20.84 -14.22
CA PHE A 33 11.14 -21.96 -14.35
C PHE A 33 9.67 -21.52 -14.36
N LEU A 34 9.27 -20.70 -13.39
CA LEU A 34 7.90 -20.18 -13.31
C LEU A 34 7.57 -19.30 -14.52
N SER A 35 8.51 -18.49 -15.01
CA SER A 35 8.28 -17.65 -16.20
C SER A 35 7.88 -18.47 -17.43
N LYS A 36 8.29 -19.75 -17.52
CA LYS A 36 7.92 -20.65 -18.61
C LYS A 36 6.66 -21.46 -18.33
N HIS A 37 6.41 -21.83 -17.07
CA HIS A 37 5.44 -22.89 -16.73
C HIS A 37 4.30 -22.43 -15.82
N ILE A 38 4.24 -21.16 -15.41
CA ILE A 38 3.24 -20.66 -14.45
C ILE A 38 1.79 -20.85 -14.92
N GLN A 39 1.53 -20.82 -16.23
CA GLN A 39 0.19 -20.98 -16.79
C GLN A 39 -0.30 -22.44 -16.84
N VAL A 40 0.62 -23.40 -16.73
CA VAL A 40 0.30 -24.83 -16.88
C VAL A 40 0.28 -25.53 -15.50
N LEU A 41 1.05 -24.99 -14.55
CA LEU A 41 1.13 -25.52 -13.20
C LEU A 41 -0.12 -25.15 -12.40
N PRO A 42 -0.73 -26.11 -11.68
CA PRO A 42 -1.93 -25.85 -10.89
C PRO A 42 -1.62 -25.01 -9.63
N PRO A 43 -2.60 -24.27 -9.08
CA PRO A 43 -2.38 -23.31 -7.99
C PRO A 43 -1.77 -23.92 -6.73
N HIS A 44 -2.16 -25.15 -6.39
CA HIS A 44 -1.64 -25.84 -5.22
C HIS A 44 -0.14 -26.17 -5.34
N ILE A 45 0.39 -26.37 -6.55
CA ILE A 45 1.84 -26.55 -6.78
C ILE A 45 2.53 -25.19 -6.78
N LEU A 46 1.92 -24.18 -7.41
CA LEU A 46 2.44 -22.82 -7.46
C LEU A 46 2.68 -22.24 -6.06
N ALA A 47 1.75 -22.47 -5.12
CA ALA A 47 1.86 -22.01 -3.73
C ALA A 47 3.13 -22.52 -3.01
N HIS A 48 3.72 -23.66 -3.42
CA HIS A 48 4.97 -24.15 -2.82
C HIS A 48 6.18 -23.26 -3.16
N TYR A 49 6.14 -22.54 -4.29
CA TYR A 49 7.22 -21.62 -4.67
C TYR A 49 7.33 -20.43 -3.72
N SER A 50 6.33 -20.21 -2.86
CA SER A 50 6.43 -19.22 -1.79
C SER A 50 7.49 -19.52 -0.76
N LEU A 51 7.92 -20.78 -0.64
CA LEU A 51 8.99 -21.18 0.27
C LEU A 51 10.38 -20.80 -0.25
N CYS A 52 10.55 -20.59 -1.57
CA CYS A 52 11.85 -20.35 -2.20
C CYS A 52 11.92 -19.03 -2.97
N THR A 53 10.81 -18.28 -3.09
CA THR A 53 10.76 -17.00 -3.81
C THR A 53 10.16 -15.91 -2.94
N THR A 54 10.70 -14.70 -3.05
CA THR A 54 10.12 -13.51 -2.41
C THR A 54 9.08 -12.83 -3.30
N PRO A 55 8.11 -12.10 -2.73
CA PRO A 55 7.14 -11.34 -3.51
C PRO A 55 7.78 -10.38 -4.52
N LYS A 56 8.94 -9.80 -4.17
CA LYS A 56 9.73 -8.94 -5.07
C LYS A 56 10.33 -9.72 -6.24
N GLN A 57 10.91 -10.91 -6.02
CA GLN A 57 11.46 -11.73 -7.11
C GLN A 57 10.38 -12.16 -8.10
N ARG A 58 9.20 -12.53 -7.59
CA ARG A 58 8.06 -12.95 -8.41
C ARG A 58 7.58 -11.87 -9.37
N THR A 59 7.81 -10.60 -9.08
CA THR A 59 7.48 -9.49 -10.00
C THR A 59 8.20 -9.57 -11.34
N GLN A 60 9.29 -10.34 -11.44
CA GLN A 60 9.98 -10.56 -12.72
C GLN A 60 9.11 -11.37 -13.69
N ILE A 61 8.13 -12.13 -13.18
CA ILE A 61 7.19 -12.92 -13.97
C ILE A 61 6.04 -12.00 -14.42
N PRO A 62 5.86 -11.76 -15.74
CA PRO A 62 4.84 -10.84 -16.23
C PRO A 62 3.42 -11.21 -15.80
N ALA A 63 3.09 -12.52 -15.79
CA ALA A 63 1.78 -13.00 -15.35
C ALA A 63 1.46 -12.56 -13.91
N ILE A 64 2.40 -12.71 -12.99
CA ILE A 64 2.21 -12.29 -11.59
C ILE A 64 2.03 -10.77 -11.48
N ARG A 65 2.83 -9.99 -12.22
CA ARG A 65 2.68 -8.53 -12.24
C ARG A 65 1.31 -8.11 -12.75
N ASN A 66 0.81 -8.77 -13.79
CA ASN A 66 -0.49 -8.51 -14.37
C ASN A 66 -1.63 -8.88 -13.41
N ARG A 67 -1.55 -10.03 -12.73
CA ARG A 67 -2.51 -10.44 -11.69
C ARG A 67 -2.58 -9.40 -10.57
N ARG A 68 -1.43 -8.93 -10.08
CA ARG A 68 -1.37 -7.87 -9.07
C ARG A 68 -1.98 -6.56 -9.55
N LEU A 69 -1.72 -6.17 -10.80
CA LEU A 69 -2.32 -4.98 -11.40
C LEU A 69 -3.84 -5.12 -11.50
N ALA A 70 -4.33 -6.26 -11.99
CA ALA A 70 -5.76 -6.55 -12.09
C ALA A 70 -6.43 -6.48 -10.70
N TRP A 71 -5.81 -7.08 -9.67
CA TRP A 71 -6.30 -7.01 -8.31
C TRP A 71 -6.31 -5.58 -7.76
N THR A 72 -5.26 -4.78 -7.99
CA THR A 72 -5.25 -3.37 -7.55
C THR A 72 -6.36 -2.54 -8.19
N ASN A 73 -6.78 -2.88 -9.41
CA ASN A 73 -7.88 -2.20 -10.11
C ASN A 73 -9.27 -2.58 -9.57
N THR A 74 -9.39 -3.63 -8.74
CA THR A 74 -10.64 -3.96 -8.05
C THR A 74 -10.88 -3.13 -6.78
N ASP A 75 -9.99 -2.19 -6.47
CA ASP A 75 -10.00 -1.34 -5.28
C ASP A 75 -10.18 -2.13 -3.96
N PRO A 76 -9.23 -3.03 -3.65
CA PRO A 76 -9.30 -3.86 -2.46
C PRO A 76 -9.17 -3.04 -1.18
N SER A 77 -9.97 -3.40 -0.16
CA SER A 77 -10.01 -2.70 1.13
C SER A 77 -8.63 -2.57 1.80
N GLU A 78 -7.74 -3.54 1.59
CA GLU A 78 -6.41 -3.58 2.19
C GLU A 78 -5.47 -2.48 1.64
N LEU A 79 -5.74 -1.95 0.45
CA LEU A 79 -4.95 -0.88 -0.19
C LEU A 79 -5.59 0.50 -0.09
N THR A 80 -6.77 0.62 0.54
CA THR A 80 -7.43 1.91 0.80
C THR A 80 -6.62 2.76 1.77
N PHE A 81 -6.76 4.09 1.71
CA PHE A 81 -6.02 5.01 2.58
C PHE A 81 -6.09 4.63 4.06
N THR A 82 -7.28 4.37 4.60
CA THR A 82 -7.50 4.10 6.03
C THR A 82 -6.72 2.86 6.49
N HIS A 83 -6.77 1.77 5.72
CA HIS A 83 -6.04 0.55 6.04
C HIS A 83 -4.54 0.67 5.79
N ALA A 84 -4.15 1.28 4.67
CA ALA A 84 -2.75 1.44 4.31
C ALA A 84 -2.01 2.39 5.27
N ARG A 85 -2.70 3.40 5.81
CA ARG A 85 -2.15 4.34 6.78
C ARG A 85 -1.84 3.71 8.12
N SER A 86 -2.65 2.74 8.55
CA SER A 86 -2.43 1.99 9.80
C SER A 86 -1.38 0.90 9.61
N SER A 87 -1.38 0.22 8.46
CA SER A 87 -0.47 -0.88 8.15
C SER A 87 0.94 -0.42 7.79
N TRP A 88 1.07 0.69 7.06
CA TRP A 88 2.35 1.27 6.65
C TRP A 88 2.48 2.76 6.99
N PRO A 89 2.48 3.14 8.29
CA PRO A 89 2.57 4.53 8.73
C PRO A 89 3.80 5.26 8.20
N SER A 90 4.93 4.56 8.09
CA SER A 90 6.21 5.11 7.64
C SER A 90 6.26 5.48 6.15
N LEU A 91 5.30 5.01 5.36
CA LEU A 91 5.18 5.33 3.94
C LEU A 91 4.39 6.62 3.68
N TRP A 92 3.72 7.14 4.70
CA TRP A 92 2.98 8.39 4.64
C TRP A 92 3.93 9.55 4.99
N GLU A 93 4.22 10.38 3.98
CA GLU A 93 5.12 11.54 4.13
C GLU A 93 4.39 12.79 4.67
N GLY A 94 3.08 12.70 4.94
CA GLY A 94 2.29 13.80 5.46
C GLY A 94 2.33 13.91 6.99
N VAL A 95 2.62 15.11 7.50
CA VAL A 95 2.13 15.51 8.83
C VAL A 95 0.65 15.86 8.66
N LEU A 96 -0.24 14.94 9.04
CA LEU A 96 -1.64 15.31 9.21
C LEU A 96 -1.70 16.22 10.44
N ARG A 97 -2.38 17.36 10.33
CA ARG A 97 -2.80 18.11 11.52
C ARG A 97 -3.78 17.19 12.27
N PRO A 98 -3.47 16.72 13.49
CA PRO A 98 -4.37 15.86 14.24
C PRO A 98 -5.75 16.53 14.37
N GLY A 99 -6.83 15.75 14.22
CA GLY A 99 -8.21 16.23 14.40
C GLY A 99 -8.93 16.78 13.16
N VAL A 100 -8.27 16.97 12.00
CA VAL A 100 -8.94 17.57 10.81
C VAL A 100 -9.86 16.58 10.06
N GLU A 101 -9.45 15.32 9.93
CA GLU A 101 -10.26 14.28 9.27
C GLU A 101 -11.40 13.80 10.18
N GLU A 102 -11.11 13.57 11.46
CA GLU A 102 -12.12 13.21 12.47
C GLU A 102 -13.18 14.32 12.61
N ALA A 103 -12.78 15.59 12.56
CA ALA A 103 -13.70 16.72 12.52
C ALA A 103 -14.55 16.78 11.24
N LYS A 104 -14.01 16.38 10.09
CA LYS A 104 -14.78 16.30 8.83
C LYS A 104 -15.76 15.12 8.86
N GLU A 105 -15.35 13.97 9.37
CA GLU A 105 -16.22 12.79 9.54
C GLU A 105 -17.34 13.03 10.55
N GLU A 106 -17.07 13.67 11.69
CA GLU A 106 -18.11 14.07 12.64
C GLU A 106 -19.07 15.09 12.02
N ARG A 107 -18.56 16.01 11.20
CA ARG A 107 -19.39 16.97 10.49
C ARG A 107 -20.29 16.31 9.46
N THR A 108 -19.78 15.39 8.65
CA THR A 108 -20.59 14.67 7.65
C THR A 108 -21.60 13.75 8.32
N TRP A 109 -21.21 13.06 9.40
CA TRP A 109 -22.12 12.27 10.22
C TRP A 109 -23.23 13.13 10.83
N ALA A 110 -22.88 14.30 11.39
CA ALA A 110 -23.84 15.25 11.92
C ALA A 110 -24.81 15.69 10.82
N GLU A 111 -24.30 16.10 9.65
CA GLU A 111 -25.10 16.62 8.55
C GLU A 111 -26.00 15.57 7.88
N THR A 112 -25.62 14.28 7.88
CA THR A 112 -26.32 13.22 7.12
C THR A 112 -27.09 12.21 7.98
N GLU A 113 -26.58 11.83 9.14
CA GLU A 113 -27.13 10.72 9.94
C GLU A 113 -27.78 11.16 11.26
N PHE A 114 -27.35 12.28 11.83
CA PHE A 114 -27.68 12.64 13.22
C PHE A 114 -29.17 12.95 13.45
N LEU A 115 -29.93 13.36 12.44
CA LEU A 115 -31.39 13.57 12.51
C LEU A 115 -31.99 13.67 11.09
N GLN A 116 -32.47 12.55 10.55
CA GLN A 116 -33.23 12.53 9.28
C GLN A 116 -34.55 13.29 9.45
N GLY A 117 -34.56 14.61 9.20
CA GLY A 117 -35.80 15.39 9.09
C GLY A 117 -35.78 16.86 9.55
N SER A 118 -34.71 17.40 10.12
CA SER A 118 -34.70 18.80 10.61
C SER A 118 -33.46 19.62 10.19
N GLU A 119 -33.39 20.01 8.91
CA GLU A 119 -32.21 20.66 8.28
C GLU A 119 -31.67 21.93 8.99
N LYS A 120 -32.50 22.69 9.71
CA LYS A 120 -32.15 24.06 10.14
C LYS A 120 -31.19 24.17 11.34
N GLN A 121 -30.97 23.09 12.09
CA GLN A 121 -30.07 23.09 13.26
C GLN A 121 -28.84 22.20 13.11
N VAL A 122 -28.81 21.33 12.09
CA VAL A 122 -27.78 20.30 11.91
C VAL A 122 -26.44 20.89 11.48
N GLY A 123 -26.44 21.88 10.59
CA GLY A 123 -25.20 22.49 10.09
C GLY A 123 -24.41 23.27 11.16
N LYS A 124 -25.10 23.90 12.13
CA LYS A 124 -24.41 24.54 13.27
C LYS A 124 -23.81 23.51 14.23
N LEU A 125 -24.44 22.34 14.33
CA LEU A 125 -24.01 21.26 15.21
C LEU A 125 -22.81 20.52 14.63
N GLY A 126 -22.81 20.24 13.33
CA GLY A 126 -21.64 19.67 12.63
C GLY A 126 -20.42 20.59 12.64
N SER A 127 -20.62 21.91 12.49
CA SER A 127 -19.52 22.88 12.64
C SER A 127 -18.98 22.95 14.07
N LEU A 128 -19.83 22.75 15.08
CA LEU A 128 -19.43 22.82 16.48
C LEU A 128 -18.72 21.53 16.90
N LEU A 129 -19.23 20.36 16.52
CA LEU A 129 -18.58 19.06 16.73
C LEU A 129 -17.18 19.01 16.11
N SER A 130 -17.05 19.46 14.86
CA SER A 130 -15.77 19.60 14.17
C SER A 130 -14.73 20.42 14.97
N LEU A 131 -15.14 21.52 15.60
CA LEU A 131 -14.23 22.35 16.42
C LEU A 131 -13.89 21.67 17.75
N TYR A 132 -14.84 20.95 18.35
CA TYR A 132 -14.63 20.24 19.62
C TYR A 132 -13.72 19.02 19.46
N GLU A 133 -13.78 18.29 18.34
CA GLU A 133 -12.86 17.18 18.09
C GLU A 133 -11.44 17.67 17.80
N GLU A 134 -11.29 18.77 17.05
CA GLU A 134 -10.00 19.44 16.86
C GLU A 134 -9.41 19.91 18.20
N GLU A 135 -10.24 20.44 19.12
CA GLU A 135 -9.80 20.84 20.46
C GLU A 135 -9.44 19.62 21.34
N ARG A 136 -10.19 18.53 21.24
CA ARG A 136 -9.96 17.29 21.98
C ARG A 136 -8.64 16.62 21.55
N GLU A 137 -8.38 16.57 20.26
CA GLU A 137 -7.15 15.97 19.74
C GLU A 137 -5.93 16.87 19.99
N ASN A 138 -6.07 18.18 19.87
CA ASN A 138 -5.03 19.12 20.30
C ASN A 138 -4.68 18.97 21.79
N GLU A 139 -5.66 18.70 22.65
CA GLU A 139 -5.40 18.45 24.07
C GLU A 139 -4.68 17.12 24.31
N ARG A 140 -4.99 16.06 23.53
CA ARG A 140 -4.22 14.80 23.56
C ARG A 140 -2.77 15.01 23.14
N VAL A 141 -2.53 15.80 22.08
CA VAL A 141 -1.18 16.13 21.63
C VAL A 141 -0.42 16.93 22.69
N ARG A 142 -1.07 17.90 23.35
CA ARG A 142 -0.47 18.63 24.49
C ARG A 142 -0.19 17.72 25.68
N ALA A 143 -1.04 16.72 25.95
CA ALA A 143 -0.83 15.75 27.01
C ALA A 143 0.34 14.80 26.69
N LEU A 144 0.45 14.34 25.44
CA LEU A 144 1.57 13.53 24.97
C LEU A 144 2.90 14.30 25.01
N ARG A 145 2.92 15.59 24.61
CA ARG A 145 4.11 16.45 24.77
C ARG A 145 4.52 16.58 26.23
N ARG A 146 3.57 16.85 27.13
CA ARG A 146 3.84 16.90 28.59
C ARG A 146 4.35 15.57 29.13
N LEU A 147 3.84 14.43 28.64
CA LEU A 147 4.30 13.11 29.05
C LEU A 147 5.73 12.82 28.53
N GLN A 148 6.02 13.22 27.30
CA GLN A 148 7.31 13.04 26.65
C GLN A 148 8.39 13.95 27.29
N GLU A 149 8.03 15.19 27.64
CA GLU A 149 8.87 16.11 28.42
C GLU A 149 9.11 15.58 29.85
N ALA A 150 8.14 14.91 30.47
CA ALA A 150 8.30 14.29 31.78
C ALA A 150 9.20 13.04 31.75
N ASP A 151 9.20 12.27 30.66
CA ASP A 151 10.09 11.10 30.46
C ASP A 151 11.51 11.50 30.02
N LEU A 152 11.68 12.73 29.49
CA LEU A 152 12.95 13.35 29.12
C LEU A 152 13.57 14.21 30.24
N PHE A 153 12.99 14.23 31.44
CA PHE A 153 13.59 14.90 32.59
C PHE A 153 14.82 14.13 33.08
N VAL A 154 15.93 14.29 32.36
CA VAL A 154 17.28 14.09 32.88
C VAL A 154 17.57 15.31 33.76
N PRO A 155 17.82 15.15 35.07
CA PRO A 155 18.27 16.26 35.90
C PRO A 155 19.68 16.64 35.42
N GLU A 156 19.79 17.67 34.58
CA GLU A 156 21.08 18.28 34.30
C GLU A 156 21.46 19.19 35.46
N GLU A 157 22.62 18.87 36.06
CA GLU A 157 23.37 19.74 36.96
C GLU A 157 23.72 21.05 36.22
N ASP A 158 23.67 22.15 36.98
CA ASP A 158 23.97 23.52 36.56
C ASP A 158 25.30 23.65 35.81
N GLU A 159 25.30 24.29 34.63
CA GLU A 159 26.43 25.11 34.16
C GLU A 159 25.94 26.18 33.15
N ASP A 160 25.95 27.44 33.60
CA ASP A 160 25.64 28.66 32.85
C ASP A 160 26.53 28.82 31.60
N THR A 161 25.96 29.10 30.43
CA THR A 161 26.63 29.92 29.39
C THR A 161 25.60 30.64 28.51
N ASP A 162 25.71 31.97 28.50
CA ASP A 162 24.90 32.98 27.81
C ASP A 162 25.51 33.34 26.43
N GLU A 163 24.71 34.02 25.60
CA GLU A 163 25.06 34.73 24.33
C GLU A 163 25.25 33.84 23.06
N GLU A 164 24.73 34.12 21.86
CA GLU A 164 24.27 35.36 21.22
C GLU A 164 23.45 35.03 19.93
N ASP A 165 22.54 35.92 19.54
CA ASP A 165 21.72 35.93 18.32
C ASP A 165 22.53 35.73 17.01
N GLY A 166 21.99 34.93 16.09
CA GLY A 166 22.56 34.69 14.76
C GLY A 166 21.50 34.46 13.69
N ASP A 167 20.90 35.57 13.22
CA ASP A 167 20.11 35.63 11.98
C ASP A 167 20.96 35.17 10.77
N GLU A 168 20.60 34.06 10.14
CA GLU A 168 21.04 33.72 8.78
C GLU A 168 19.83 33.50 7.87
N GLU A 169 19.35 34.59 7.28
CA GLU A 169 18.61 34.60 6.02
C GLU A 169 19.51 34.04 4.90
N VAL A 170 19.28 32.81 4.44
CA VAL A 170 19.80 32.35 3.15
C VAL A 170 18.86 31.34 2.46
N SER A 171 18.47 31.71 1.23
CA SER A 171 18.00 30.86 0.13
C SER A 171 16.49 30.71 -0.10
N ASP A 172 15.77 31.82 -0.27
CA ASP A 172 14.39 31.89 -0.78
C ASP A 172 14.32 32.14 -2.32
N VAL A 173 15.22 31.55 -3.12
CA VAL A 173 15.32 31.85 -4.58
C VAL A 173 15.23 30.61 -5.49
N LEU A 174 14.82 29.45 -4.97
CA LEU A 174 14.64 28.23 -5.78
C LEU A 174 13.30 27.49 -5.57
N LEU A 175 12.34 28.08 -4.84
CA LEU A 175 11.01 27.50 -4.68
C LEU A 175 10.09 27.93 -5.85
N GLY A 176 10.33 27.34 -7.01
CA GLY A 176 9.36 27.39 -8.10
C GLY A 176 8.05 26.74 -7.67
N SER A 177 7.05 27.57 -7.35
CA SER A 177 5.62 27.24 -7.45
C SER A 177 5.18 25.88 -6.88
N LEU A 178 5.32 25.67 -5.57
CA LEU A 178 4.58 24.60 -4.89
C LEU A 178 3.43 25.26 -4.12
N GLN A 179 2.24 25.27 -4.73
CA GLN A 179 1.04 25.37 -3.92
C GLN A 179 1.08 24.21 -2.91
N PRO A 180 0.75 24.42 -1.62
CA PRO A 180 0.68 23.31 -0.69
C PRO A 180 -0.34 22.30 -1.24
N GLU A 181 0.11 21.08 -1.54
CA GLU A 181 -0.77 20.00 -1.98
C GLU A 181 -1.95 19.90 -1.00
N THR A 182 -3.15 19.85 -1.54
CA THR A 182 -4.34 19.64 -0.73
C THR A 182 -4.27 18.27 -0.06
N ASP A 183 -4.90 18.11 1.10
CA ASP A 183 -4.93 16.81 1.80
C ASP A 183 -5.43 15.66 0.91
N SER A 184 -6.38 15.96 0.02
CA SER A 184 -6.93 15.02 -0.96
C SER A 184 -5.89 14.58 -2.00
N GLU A 185 -5.03 15.49 -2.46
CA GLU A 185 -3.95 15.16 -3.39
C GLU A 185 -2.88 14.30 -2.72
N ARG A 186 -2.57 14.58 -1.45
CA ARG A 186 -1.65 13.78 -0.63
C ARG A 186 -2.18 12.38 -0.38
N GLN A 187 -3.48 12.26 -0.08
CA GLN A 187 -4.15 10.96 0.06
C GLN A 187 -4.06 10.15 -1.24
N ALA A 188 -4.43 10.76 -2.37
CA ALA A 188 -4.40 10.09 -3.67
C ALA A 188 -2.98 9.67 -4.08
N SER A 189 -1.96 10.50 -3.81
CA SER A 189 -0.57 10.17 -4.10
C SER A 189 -0.05 9.02 -3.24
N PHE A 190 -0.46 8.95 -1.97
CA PHE A 190 -0.15 7.81 -1.11
C PHE A 190 -0.82 6.52 -1.55
N GLU A 191 -2.13 6.53 -1.82
CA GLU A 191 -2.85 5.35 -2.31
C GLU A 191 -2.21 4.83 -3.61
N ARG A 192 -1.85 5.73 -4.52
CA ARG A 192 -1.11 5.37 -5.74
C ARG A 192 0.23 4.71 -5.41
N ARG A 193 1.01 5.27 -4.48
CA ARG A 193 2.32 4.72 -4.08
C ARG A 193 2.20 3.36 -3.40
N ILE A 194 1.12 3.15 -2.63
CA ILE A 194 0.78 1.87 -2.01
C ILE A 194 0.44 0.83 -3.08
N ARG A 195 -0.42 1.17 -4.05
CA ARG A 195 -0.72 0.28 -5.20
C ARG A 195 0.53 -0.07 -5.98
N GLU A 196 1.39 0.91 -6.29
CA GLU A 196 2.66 0.68 -6.99
C GLU A 196 3.59 -0.25 -6.19
N ARG A 197 3.78 0.01 -4.89
CA ARG A 197 4.60 -0.85 -4.02
C ARG A 197 4.04 -2.26 -3.91
N PHE A 198 2.72 -2.43 -3.90
CA PHE A 198 2.07 -3.73 -3.94
C PHE A 198 2.42 -4.47 -5.23
N ILE A 199 2.24 -3.84 -6.40
CA ILE A 199 2.57 -4.46 -7.70
C ILE A 199 4.03 -4.94 -7.71
N TYR A 200 4.95 -4.14 -7.15
CA TYR A 200 6.38 -4.48 -7.07
C TYR A 200 6.77 -5.37 -5.88
N GLY A 201 5.83 -5.86 -5.08
CA GLY A 201 6.12 -6.80 -3.99
C GLY A 201 6.95 -6.18 -2.86
N LEU A 202 6.74 -4.90 -2.59
CA LEU A 202 7.52 -4.09 -1.65
C LEU A 202 6.77 -3.72 -0.36
N LEU A 203 5.48 -4.06 -0.25
CA LEU A 203 4.72 -3.93 1.00
C LEU A 203 4.99 -5.13 1.90
N GLU A 204 5.23 -4.88 3.18
CA GLU A 204 5.44 -5.90 4.20
C GLU A 204 4.11 -6.28 4.87
N GLY A 205 3.96 -7.53 5.31
CA GLY A 205 2.79 -7.98 6.08
C GLY A 205 1.51 -8.26 5.28
N ILE A 206 1.51 -8.04 3.96
CA ILE A 206 0.41 -8.42 3.07
C ILE A 206 0.61 -9.83 2.51
N ASP A 207 -0.49 -10.56 2.35
CA ASP A 207 -0.49 -11.89 1.75
C ASP A 207 -0.52 -11.80 0.21
N TYR A 208 0.67 -11.83 -0.40
CA TYR A 208 0.82 -11.86 -1.85
C TYR A 208 0.40 -13.19 -2.48
N ASP A 209 0.43 -14.29 -1.74
CA ASP A 209 0.19 -15.62 -2.29
C ASP A 209 -1.26 -15.75 -2.77
N ARG A 210 -2.19 -15.07 -2.08
CA ARG A 210 -3.60 -14.97 -2.47
C ARG A 210 -3.79 -14.39 -3.87
N VAL A 211 -2.89 -13.52 -4.32
CA VAL A 211 -3.01 -12.79 -5.60
C VAL A 211 -2.07 -13.37 -6.66
N ASP A 212 -0.84 -13.69 -6.29
CA ASP A 212 0.18 -14.19 -7.21
C ASP A 212 -0.23 -15.51 -7.87
N TRP A 213 -0.95 -16.36 -7.13
CA TRP A 213 -1.32 -17.70 -7.55
C TRP A 213 -2.79 -17.83 -7.96
N ASP A 214 -3.54 -16.72 -7.98
CA ASP A 214 -4.93 -16.68 -8.42
C ASP A 214 -5.01 -16.52 -9.95
N GLU A 215 -5.27 -17.64 -10.62
CA GLU A 215 -5.42 -17.69 -12.07
C GLU A 215 -6.68 -16.94 -12.57
N SER A 216 -7.67 -16.66 -11.71
CA SER A 216 -8.88 -15.93 -12.12
C SER A 216 -8.59 -14.46 -12.47
N LEU A 217 -7.45 -13.93 -12.00
CA LEU A 217 -6.97 -12.59 -12.29
C LEU A 217 -6.19 -12.49 -13.61
N ASP A 218 -5.98 -13.61 -14.31
CA ASP A 218 -5.42 -13.60 -15.67
C ASP A 218 -6.49 -13.12 -16.67
N THR A 219 -6.75 -11.81 -16.68
CA THR A 219 -7.70 -11.15 -17.59
C THR A 219 -7.32 -11.25 -19.07
N ASN A 220 -6.13 -11.76 -19.39
CA ASN A 220 -5.52 -11.74 -20.72
C ASN A 220 -5.74 -12.99 -21.60
N VAL A 221 -6.47 -14.01 -21.14
CA VAL A 221 -6.78 -15.16 -22.03
C VAL A 221 -7.90 -14.83 -23.03
N ASN A 222 -8.78 -13.87 -22.71
CA ASN A 222 -9.91 -13.53 -23.58
C ASN A 222 -9.75 -12.24 -24.39
N ASP A 223 -9.09 -11.21 -23.85
CA ASP A 223 -9.06 -9.90 -24.53
C ASP A 223 -7.98 -9.82 -25.62
N ARG A 224 -6.84 -10.52 -25.46
CA ARG A 224 -5.77 -10.51 -26.46
C ARG A 224 -6.15 -11.27 -27.73
N ASP A 225 -6.85 -12.40 -27.59
CA ASP A 225 -7.42 -13.15 -28.71
C ASP A 225 -8.57 -12.38 -29.40
N ALA A 226 -9.25 -11.48 -28.67
CA ALA A 226 -10.28 -10.61 -29.22
C ALA A 226 -9.69 -9.42 -30.00
N GLU A 227 -8.57 -8.86 -29.54
CA GLU A 227 -7.83 -7.81 -30.24
C GLU A 227 -7.11 -8.35 -31.50
N GLU A 228 -6.51 -9.54 -31.45
CA GLU A 228 -5.86 -10.16 -32.63
C GLU A 228 -6.87 -10.53 -33.73
N ARG A 229 -8.08 -10.99 -33.38
CA ARG A 229 -9.16 -11.20 -34.36
C ARG A 229 -9.60 -9.94 -35.09
N TRP A 230 -9.47 -8.77 -34.47
CA TRP A 230 -9.90 -7.51 -35.06
C TRP A 230 -8.95 -7.02 -36.16
N PHE A 231 -7.70 -7.50 -36.18
CA PHE A 231 -6.72 -7.18 -37.21
C PHE A 231 -6.66 -8.21 -38.35
N ASP A 232 -7.13 -9.44 -38.12
CA ASP A 232 -7.13 -10.49 -39.16
C ASP A 232 -8.34 -10.40 -40.13
N GLU A 233 -9.39 -9.63 -39.81
CA GLU A 233 -10.59 -9.49 -40.67
C GLU A 233 -10.45 -8.46 -41.81
N ASP A 234 -9.40 -7.61 -41.81
CA ASP A 234 -9.24 -6.51 -42.78
C ASP A 234 -8.26 -6.83 -43.95
N ASP A 235 -7.63 -8.01 -44.00
CA ASP A 235 -6.61 -8.37 -45.00
C ASP A 235 -7.12 -9.30 -46.14
N GLU A 236 -8.44 -9.55 -46.24
CA GLU A 236 -9.07 -10.30 -47.33
C GLU A 236 -10.05 -9.43 -48.17
N GLU A 237 -9.53 -8.44 -48.91
CA GLU A 237 -10.21 -7.86 -50.11
C GLU A 237 -9.26 -7.52 -51.27
#